data_AF-A5ZPT2-F1
#
_entry.id   AF-A5ZPT2-F1
#
_cell.length_a   1.000
_cell.length_b   1.000
_cell.length_c   1.000
_cell.angle_alpha   90.00
_cell.angle_beta   90.00
_cell.angle_gamma   90.00
#
_symmetry.space_group_name_H-M   'P 1'
#
loop_
_entity.id
_entity.type
_entity.pdbx_description
1 polymer ?
#
loop_
_entity_poly.entity_id
_entity_poly.type
_entity_poly.pdbx_seq_one_letter_code
_entity_poly.pdbx_strand_id
1 'polypeptide(L)'
;KTPSELMADSVIYLHIYFCGMIFNIVYNMGASILRAVGDSRRPLYVLIMTCGLNIFFDIMLVVFLKMGVMGVAIATVSCQGISACMVTWILIKGNSLFRLKIREIRFYMASLQSVLRIGIPAALEATMYTIANLIIQIFVNGLGTDTVAAWGTFAKIDAIYWMVVNSFGIAITTFVGQNYGAGKIQRMRKSVKVCLLMSYGAAILVSAALYGFAEPLYRLFTTDSNVVRIGADMMHFLLPSYFMYVVIGILSGALRGAGRVLVPMLLTCGGVCLIRIAWMFGVFPVYSGIKTIMLSYPVSWGITAVLFIIYYFKKFPKTEEQILQ
;
A
#
# COMPACT_ATOMS: atom_id res chain seq x y z
N LYS A 1 4.40 -25.07 -3.18
CA LYS A 1 3.88 -26.00 -2.14
C LYS A 1 4.57 -25.64 -0.83
N THR A 2 3.82 -25.45 0.25
CA THR A 2 4.37 -25.14 1.59
C THR A 2 4.86 -26.46 2.25
N PRO A 3 6.01 -26.47 2.95
CA PRO A 3 6.49 -27.67 3.67
C PRO A 3 5.49 -28.16 4.71
N SER A 4 5.33 -29.49 4.85
CA SER A 4 4.36 -30.12 5.76
C SER A 4 4.57 -29.76 7.23
N GLU A 5 5.82 -29.54 7.64
CA GLU A 5 6.18 -29.15 9.02
C GLU A 5 5.69 -27.74 9.38
N LEU A 6 5.60 -26.83 8.39
CA LEU A 6 5.13 -25.46 8.59
C LEU A 6 3.62 -25.32 8.43
N MET A 7 2.95 -26.35 7.90
CA MET A 7 1.55 -26.28 7.53
C MET A 7 0.63 -26.23 8.77
N ALA A 8 0.96 -27.00 9.81
CA ALA A 8 0.20 -26.99 11.07
C ALA A 8 0.26 -25.61 11.76
N ASP A 9 1.46 -25.05 11.93
CA ASP A 9 1.67 -23.74 12.53
C ASP A 9 1.04 -22.61 11.70
N SER A 10 1.14 -22.70 10.37
CA SER A 10 0.52 -21.73 9.46
C SER A 10 -1.01 -21.74 9.57
N VAL A 11 -1.63 -22.91 9.71
CA VAL A 11 -3.09 -23.05 9.85
C VAL A 11 -3.57 -22.48 11.19
N ILE A 12 -2.85 -22.72 12.29
CA ILE A 12 -3.18 -22.16 13.60
C ILE A 12 -3.07 -20.63 13.56
N TYR A 13 -1.97 -20.11 13.00
CA TYR A 13 -1.75 -18.68 12.85
C TYR A 13 -2.87 -18.02 12.02
N LEU A 14 -3.22 -18.61 10.87
CA LEU A 14 -4.27 -18.10 9.99
C LEU A 14 -5.64 -18.08 10.68
N HIS A 15 -6.04 -19.15 11.37
CA HIS A 15 -7.34 -19.18 12.07
C HIS A 15 -7.45 -18.08 13.12
N ILE A 16 -6.40 -17.89 13.93
CA ILE A 16 -6.38 -16.84 14.96
C ILE A 16 -6.42 -15.46 14.30
N TYR A 17 -5.62 -15.25 13.25
CA TYR A 17 -5.58 -13.99 12.52
C TYR A 17 -6.94 -13.64 11.87
N PHE A 18 -7.64 -14.62 11.30
CA PHE A 18 -8.98 -14.43 10.74
C PHE A 18 -10.00 -14.01 11.80
N CYS A 19 -9.91 -14.56 13.02
CA CYS A 19 -10.73 -14.11 14.14
C CYS A 19 -10.47 -12.62 14.47
N GLY A 20 -9.21 -12.18 14.37
CA GLY A 20 -8.81 -10.78 14.59
C GLY A 20 -9.15 -9.80 13.48
N MET A 21 -9.60 -10.27 12.32
CA MET A 21 -9.83 -9.43 11.13
C MET A 21 -10.89 -8.36 11.36
N ILE A 22 -11.89 -8.64 12.21
CA ILE A 22 -12.94 -7.67 12.57
C ILE A 22 -12.30 -6.45 13.27
N PHE A 23 -11.40 -6.67 14.23
CA PHE A 23 -10.70 -5.59 14.93
C PHE A 23 -9.82 -4.79 13.98
N ASN A 24 -9.16 -5.48 13.04
CA ASN A 24 -8.36 -4.83 12.00
C ASN A 24 -9.20 -3.84 11.17
N ILE A 25 -10.39 -4.27 10.73
CA ILE A 25 -11.32 -3.45 9.95
C ILE A 25 -11.79 -2.25 10.76
N VAL A 26 -12.17 -2.45 12.03
CA VAL A 26 -12.63 -1.36 12.91
C VAL A 26 -11.53 -0.31 13.11
N TYR A 27 -10.30 -0.75 13.39
CA TYR A 27 -9.16 0.16 13.53
C TYR A 27 -8.88 0.92 12.24
N ASN A 28 -8.76 0.22 11.10
CA ASN A 28 -8.46 0.86 9.81
C ASN A 28 -9.55 1.84 9.38
N MET A 29 -10.82 1.52 9.62
CA MET A 29 -11.95 2.41 9.36
C MET A 29 -11.86 3.66 10.23
N GLY A 30 -11.75 3.50 11.55
CA GLY A 30 -11.73 4.64 12.46
C GLY A 30 -10.50 5.53 12.31
N ALA A 31 -9.33 4.93 12.05
CA ALA A 31 -8.12 5.68 11.71
C ALA A 31 -8.27 6.46 10.39
N SER A 32 -8.98 5.90 9.40
CA SER A 32 -9.27 6.58 8.14
C SER A 32 -10.26 7.73 8.32
N ILE A 33 -11.25 7.60 9.20
CA ILE A 33 -12.18 8.69 9.57
C ILE A 33 -11.42 9.84 10.23
N LEU A 34 -10.57 9.55 11.23
CA LEU A 34 -9.76 10.57 11.90
C LEU A 34 -8.84 11.32 10.92
N ARG A 35 -8.17 10.57 10.03
CA ARG A 35 -7.37 11.16 8.95
C ARG A 35 -8.20 11.99 7.98
N ALA A 36 -9.42 11.58 7.62
CA ALA A 36 -10.30 12.33 6.72
C ALA A 36 -10.70 13.70 7.28
N VAL A 37 -10.84 13.81 8.61
CA VAL A 37 -11.10 15.09 9.30
C VAL A 37 -9.82 15.93 9.49
N GLY A 38 -8.64 15.35 9.28
CA GLY A 38 -7.34 16.02 9.44
C GLY A 38 -6.66 15.75 10.77
N ASP A 39 -7.20 14.87 11.62
CA ASP A 39 -6.55 14.42 12.86
C ASP A 39 -5.64 13.22 12.57
N SER A 40 -4.38 13.51 12.21
CA SER A 40 -3.34 12.49 12.02
C SER A 40 -2.61 12.11 13.31
N ARG A 41 -2.71 12.93 14.36
CA ARG A 41 -1.95 12.73 15.61
C ARG A 41 -2.54 11.63 16.46
N ARG A 42 -3.87 11.58 16.62
CA ARG A 42 -4.50 10.55 17.46
C ARG A 42 -4.29 9.12 16.92
N PRO A 43 -4.48 8.84 15.61
CA PRO A 43 -4.15 7.52 15.06
C PRO A 43 -2.68 7.13 15.24
N LEU A 44 -1.75 8.09 15.16
CA LEU A 44 -0.33 7.85 15.38
C LEU A 44 -0.03 7.44 16.83
N TYR A 45 -0.60 8.14 17.82
CA TYR A 45 -0.42 7.76 19.22
C TYR A 45 -0.98 6.37 19.54
N VAL A 46 -2.13 6.02 18.95
CA VAL A 46 -2.67 4.65 19.08
C VAL A 46 -1.68 3.66 18.51
N LEU A 47 -1.15 3.90 17.31
CA LEU A 47 -0.20 2.96 16.67
C LEU A 47 1.08 2.78 17.50
N ILE A 48 1.65 3.85 18.05
CA ILE A 48 2.84 3.79 18.92
C ILE A 48 2.56 2.94 20.17
N MET A 49 1.43 3.19 20.84
CA MET A 49 1.04 2.42 22.02
C MET A 49 0.82 0.94 21.68
N THR A 50 0.14 0.66 20.57
CA THR A 50 -0.09 -0.70 20.07
C THR A 50 1.21 -1.43 19.76
N CYS A 51 2.17 -0.77 19.12
CA CYS A 51 3.49 -1.36 18.87
C CYS A 51 4.21 -1.70 20.18
N GLY A 52 4.17 -0.81 21.18
CA GLY A 52 4.74 -1.09 22.51
C GLY A 52 4.07 -2.28 23.20
N LEU A 53 2.73 -2.34 23.18
CA LEU A 53 1.96 -3.46 23.71
C LEU A 53 2.22 -4.77 22.98
N ASN A 54 2.45 -4.71 21.66
CA ASN A 54 2.72 -5.88 20.85
C ASN A 54 4.07 -6.50 21.22
N ILE A 55 5.13 -5.69 21.37
CA ILE A 55 6.43 -6.16 21.86
C ILE A 55 6.30 -6.78 23.25
N PHE A 56 5.55 -6.12 24.14
CA PHE A 56 5.32 -6.64 25.49
C PHE A 56 4.60 -8.00 25.49
N PHE A 57 3.52 -8.13 24.71
CA PHE A 57 2.78 -9.39 24.62
C PHE A 57 3.56 -10.48 23.90
N ASP A 58 4.37 -10.15 22.89
CA ASP A 58 5.25 -11.13 22.23
C ASP A 58 6.26 -11.69 23.24
N ILE A 59 6.92 -10.84 24.03
CA ILE A 59 7.85 -11.31 25.07
C ILE A 59 7.11 -12.18 26.10
N MET A 60 5.94 -11.74 26.57
CA MET A 60 5.18 -12.47 27.58
C MET A 60 4.65 -13.82 27.06
N LEU A 61 4.06 -13.87 25.88
CA LEU A 61 3.41 -15.08 25.35
C LEU A 61 4.40 -16.05 24.71
N VAL A 62 5.44 -15.53 24.04
CA VAL A 62 6.42 -16.35 23.34
C VAL A 62 7.53 -16.81 24.28
N VAL A 63 8.10 -15.91 25.09
CA VAL A 63 9.25 -16.24 25.95
C VAL A 63 8.82 -16.90 27.26
N PHE A 64 7.82 -16.36 27.95
CA PHE A 64 7.38 -16.94 29.25
C PHE A 64 6.43 -18.12 29.08
N LEU A 65 5.40 -18.01 28.24
CA LEU A 65 4.42 -19.09 28.05
C LEU A 65 4.84 -20.15 27.00
N LYS A 66 5.95 -19.93 26.27
CA LYS A 66 6.47 -20.83 25.23
C LYS A 66 5.43 -21.24 24.17
N MET A 67 4.43 -20.38 23.89
CA MET A 67 3.34 -20.66 22.94
C MET A 67 3.76 -20.50 21.47
N GLY A 68 5.05 -20.32 21.18
CA GLY A 68 5.59 -20.26 19.81
C GLY A 68 4.79 -19.34 18.88
N VAL A 69 4.44 -19.85 17.70
CA VAL A 69 3.70 -19.13 16.65
C VAL A 69 2.28 -18.74 17.10
N MET A 70 1.63 -19.58 17.89
CA MET A 70 0.30 -19.29 18.44
C MET A 70 0.34 -18.07 19.38
N GLY A 71 1.40 -17.94 20.18
CA GLY A 71 1.62 -16.78 21.06
C GLY A 71 1.70 -15.46 20.29
N VAL A 72 2.45 -15.45 19.19
CA VAL A 72 2.58 -14.27 18.29
C VAL A 72 1.23 -13.88 17.68
N ALA A 73 0.45 -14.87 17.22
CA ALA A 73 -0.86 -14.62 16.64
C ALA A 73 -1.82 -13.98 17.66
N ILE A 74 -1.88 -14.53 18.88
CA ILE A 74 -2.73 -14.03 19.97
C ILE A 74 -2.30 -12.62 20.40
N ALA A 75 -0.99 -12.38 20.56
CA ALA A 75 -0.43 -11.07 20.88
C ALA A 75 -0.88 -10.02 19.84
N THR A 76 -0.76 -10.36 18.56
CA THR A 76 -1.11 -9.49 17.44
C THR A 76 -2.60 -9.17 17.42
N VAL A 77 -3.47 -10.18 17.53
CA VAL A 77 -4.93 -9.98 17.53
C VAL A 77 -5.38 -9.18 18.76
N SER A 78 -4.79 -9.44 19.93
CA SER A 78 -5.11 -8.69 21.16
C SER A 78 -4.74 -7.21 21.02
N CYS A 79 -3.57 -6.91 20.44
CA CYS A 79 -3.14 -5.55 20.13
C CYS A 79 -4.07 -4.85 19.14
N GLN A 80 -4.53 -5.55 18.10
CA GLN A 80 -5.51 -5.02 17.16
C GLN A 80 -6.86 -4.74 17.86
N GLY A 81 -7.29 -5.61 18.76
CA GLY A 81 -8.47 -5.39 19.60
C GLY A 81 -8.37 -4.14 20.46
N ILE A 82 -7.25 -3.95 21.16
CA ILE A 82 -7.00 -2.74 21.96
C ILE A 82 -6.99 -1.48 21.07
N SER A 83 -6.36 -1.55 19.90
CA SER A 83 -6.32 -0.45 18.93
C SER A 83 -7.70 -0.06 18.44
N ALA A 84 -8.54 -1.06 18.12
CA ALA A 84 -9.90 -0.88 17.67
C ALA A 84 -10.76 -0.23 18.76
N CYS A 85 -10.65 -0.71 20.01
CA CYS A 85 -11.33 -0.13 21.17
C CYS A 85 -10.91 1.33 21.39
N MET A 86 -9.62 1.63 21.33
CA MET A 86 -9.08 2.97 21.58
C MET A 86 -9.52 3.98 20.51
N VAL A 87 -9.44 3.61 19.22
CA VAL A 87 -9.95 4.44 18.11
C VAL A 87 -11.46 4.67 18.22
N THR A 88 -12.22 3.63 18.58
CA THR A 88 -13.67 3.75 18.78
C THR A 88 -13.98 4.71 19.92
N TRP A 89 -13.26 4.63 21.05
CA TRP A 89 -13.39 5.55 22.17
C TRP A 89 -13.08 7.00 21.78
N ILE A 90 -12.02 7.22 20.99
CA ILE A 90 -11.67 8.54 20.46
C ILE A 90 -12.80 9.11 19.58
N LEU A 91 -13.44 8.27 18.76
CA LEU A 91 -14.57 8.68 17.93
C LEU A 91 -15.82 9.02 18.76
N ILE A 92 -16.07 8.31 19.86
CA ILE A 92 -17.19 8.60 20.78
C ILE A 92 -16.96 9.93 21.53
N LYS A 93 -15.72 10.18 21.99
CA LYS A 93 -15.34 11.42 22.66
C LYS A 93 -15.02 12.58 21.70
N GLY A 94 -15.10 12.37 20.39
CA GLY A 94 -14.80 13.37 19.37
C GLY A 94 -15.74 14.58 19.38
N ASN A 95 -15.33 15.63 18.65
CA ASN A 95 -16.12 16.84 18.46
C ASN A 95 -17.41 16.56 17.66
N SER A 96 -18.38 17.49 17.71
CA SER A 96 -19.73 17.33 17.16
C SER A 96 -19.80 16.91 15.69
N LEU A 97 -18.81 17.26 14.86
CA LEU A 97 -18.81 16.92 13.42
C LEU A 97 -18.66 15.41 13.11
N PHE A 98 -18.05 14.62 13.99
CA PHE A 98 -17.75 13.20 13.71
C PHE A 98 -17.96 12.29 14.94
N ARG A 99 -18.83 12.72 15.85
CA ARG A 99 -19.11 12.00 17.10
C ARG A 99 -19.85 10.70 16.81
N LEU A 100 -19.23 9.57 17.16
CA LEU A 100 -19.89 8.27 17.08
C LEU A 100 -20.91 8.14 18.22
N LYS A 101 -22.20 8.11 17.86
CA LYS A 101 -23.27 7.79 18.80
C LYS A 101 -23.70 6.34 18.63
N ILE A 102 -23.25 5.48 19.54
CA ILE A 102 -23.53 4.02 19.49
C ILE A 102 -25.03 3.74 19.41
N ARG A 103 -25.86 4.55 20.10
CA ARG A 103 -27.32 4.40 20.13
C ARG A 103 -28.03 4.80 18.83
N GLU A 104 -27.35 5.50 17.91
CA GLU A 104 -27.91 5.96 16.63
C GLU A 104 -27.36 5.15 15.43
N ILE A 105 -26.68 4.03 15.67
CA ILE A 105 -26.18 3.17 14.59
C ILE A 105 -27.38 2.60 13.81
N ARG A 106 -27.51 3.01 12.55
CA ARG A 106 -28.55 2.57 11.62
C ARG A 106 -27.96 2.36 10.22
N PHE A 107 -28.60 1.50 9.45
CA PHE A 107 -28.26 1.30 8.04
C PHE A 107 -28.89 2.40 7.19
N TYR A 108 -28.06 3.34 6.76
CA TYR A 108 -28.43 4.35 5.77
C TYR A 108 -28.01 3.88 4.38
N MET A 109 -28.96 3.35 3.60
CA MET A 109 -28.67 2.76 2.28
C MET A 109 -27.94 3.72 1.33
N ALA A 110 -28.29 5.00 1.32
CA ALA A 110 -27.62 6.00 0.48
C ALA A 110 -26.13 6.16 0.83
N SER A 111 -25.80 6.21 2.13
CA SER A 111 -24.42 6.28 2.61
C SER A 111 -23.66 4.98 2.35
N LEU A 112 -24.31 3.84 2.58
CA LEU A 112 -23.73 2.52 2.33
C LEU A 112 -23.38 2.36 0.84
N GLN A 113 -24.28 2.70 -0.07
CA GLN A 113 -24.04 2.64 -1.50
C GLN A 113 -22.89 3.56 -1.93
N SER A 114 -22.79 4.74 -1.33
CA SER A 114 -21.69 5.68 -1.59
C SER A 114 -20.34 5.11 -1.14
N VAL A 115 -20.28 4.50 0.05
CA VAL A 115 -19.06 3.84 0.57
C VAL A 115 -18.69 2.64 -0.29
N LEU A 116 -19.65 1.78 -0.65
CA LEU A 116 -19.40 0.60 -1.49
C LEU A 116 -18.96 0.99 -2.90
N ARG A 117 -19.54 2.03 -3.50
CA ARG A 117 -19.15 2.53 -4.82
C ARG A 117 -17.69 3.03 -4.86
N ILE A 118 -17.17 3.51 -3.73
CA ILE A 118 -15.77 3.97 -3.59
C ILE A 118 -14.85 2.81 -3.19
N GLY A 119 -15.30 2.00 -2.23
CA GLY A 119 -14.51 0.93 -1.61
C GLY A 119 -14.33 -0.30 -2.50
N ILE A 120 -15.36 -0.75 -3.22
CA ILE A 120 -15.28 -1.94 -4.07
C ILE A 120 -14.22 -1.76 -5.18
N PRO A 121 -14.19 -0.65 -5.95
CA PRO A 121 -13.16 -0.45 -6.96
C PRO A 121 -11.74 -0.37 -6.37
N ALA A 122 -11.57 0.28 -5.22
CA ALA A 122 -10.29 0.37 -4.54
C ALA A 122 -9.80 -0.99 -4.01
N ALA A 123 -10.72 -1.81 -3.48
CA ALA A 123 -10.41 -3.17 -3.05
C ALA A 123 -10.03 -4.06 -4.23
N LEU A 124 -10.71 -3.92 -5.36
CA LEU A 124 -10.40 -4.65 -6.59
C LEU A 124 -9.04 -4.23 -7.16
N GLU A 125 -8.73 -2.93 -7.18
CA GLU A 125 -7.40 -2.41 -7.54
C GLU A 125 -6.29 -3.06 -6.70
N ALA A 126 -6.45 -3.10 -5.36
CA ALA A 126 -5.48 -3.72 -4.46
C ALA A 126 -5.36 -5.24 -4.64
N THR A 127 -6.49 -5.92 -4.85
CA THR A 127 -6.53 -7.37 -5.08
C THR A 127 -5.84 -7.74 -6.39
N MET A 128 -6.11 -7.01 -7.47
CA MET A 128 -5.45 -7.22 -8.76
C MET A 128 -3.95 -6.98 -8.68
N TYR A 129 -3.51 -5.95 -7.95
CA TYR A 129 -2.08 -5.71 -7.72
C TYR A 129 -1.41 -6.87 -6.99
N THR A 130 -2.09 -7.43 -5.98
CA THR A 130 -1.61 -8.60 -5.23
C THR A 130 -1.52 -9.84 -6.11
N ILE A 131 -2.54 -10.08 -6.96
CA ILE A 131 -2.54 -11.19 -7.94
C ILE A 131 -1.41 -11.03 -8.95
N ALA A 132 -1.19 -9.82 -9.48
CA ALA A 132 -0.11 -9.55 -10.43
C ALA A 132 1.27 -9.84 -9.82
N ASN A 133 1.49 -9.44 -8.56
CA ASN A 133 2.74 -9.75 -7.86
C ASN A 133 2.88 -11.25 -7.55
N LEU A 134 1.80 -11.96 -7.25
CA LEU A 134 1.80 -13.41 -7.06
C LEU A 134 2.21 -14.13 -8.36
N ILE A 135 1.67 -13.72 -9.51
CA ILE A 135 2.05 -14.28 -10.81
C ILE A 135 3.55 -14.07 -11.04
N ILE A 136 4.06 -12.84 -10.85
CA ILE A 136 5.50 -12.55 -10.99
C ILE A 136 6.34 -13.45 -10.08
N GLN A 137 5.91 -13.63 -8.82
CA GLN A 137 6.59 -14.52 -7.88
C GLN A 137 6.67 -15.97 -8.40
N ILE A 138 5.60 -16.47 -9.04
CA ILE A 138 5.60 -17.83 -9.63
C ILE A 138 6.65 -17.95 -10.74
N PHE A 139 6.77 -16.95 -11.62
CA PHE A 139 7.80 -16.93 -12.66
C PHE A 139 9.22 -16.81 -12.07
N VAL A 140 9.40 -15.97 -11.05
CA VAL A 140 10.68 -15.85 -10.32
C VAL A 140 11.07 -17.17 -9.66
N ASN A 141 10.11 -17.94 -9.13
CA ASN A 141 10.36 -19.27 -8.57
C ASN A 141 10.93 -20.26 -9.59
N GLY A 142 10.70 -20.05 -10.89
CA GLY A 142 11.27 -20.86 -11.96
C GLY A 142 12.71 -20.51 -12.35
N LEU A 143 13.27 -19.40 -11.85
CA LEU A 143 14.59 -18.88 -12.25
C LEU A 143 15.76 -19.32 -11.34
N GLY A 144 15.52 -20.24 -10.41
CA GLY A 144 16.53 -20.81 -9.50
C GLY A 144 16.49 -20.25 -8.07
N THR A 145 17.09 -20.99 -7.13
CA THR A 145 17.05 -20.71 -5.69
C THR A 145 17.64 -19.36 -5.32
N ASP A 146 18.77 -19.00 -5.93
CA ASP A 146 19.52 -17.79 -5.59
C ASP A 146 18.74 -16.53 -6.02
N THR A 147 18.10 -16.61 -7.19
CA THR A 147 17.19 -15.59 -7.71
C THR A 147 15.97 -15.38 -6.81
N VAL A 148 15.37 -16.48 -6.33
CA VAL A 148 14.23 -16.43 -5.40
C VAL A 148 14.62 -15.81 -4.07
N ALA A 149 15.78 -16.18 -3.53
CA ALA A 149 16.31 -15.60 -2.31
C ALA A 149 16.58 -14.09 -2.47
N ALA A 150 17.21 -13.70 -3.59
CA ALA A 150 17.49 -12.29 -3.90
C ALA A 150 16.21 -11.47 -4.04
N TRP A 151 15.18 -12.02 -4.70
CA TRP A 151 13.88 -11.37 -4.86
C TRP A 151 13.09 -11.27 -3.55
N GLY A 152 13.16 -12.30 -2.70
CA GLY A 152 12.53 -12.27 -1.37
C GLY A 152 13.13 -11.18 -0.47
N THR A 153 14.47 -11.07 -0.46
CA THR A 153 15.17 -9.99 0.23
C THR A 153 14.87 -8.63 -0.40
N PHE A 154 14.82 -8.55 -1.73
CA PHE A 154 14.42 -7.34 -2.45
C PHE A 154 13.06 -6.84 -1.96
N ALA A 155 12.05 -7.70 -1.90
CA ALA A 155 10.69 -7.32 -1.52
C ALA A 155 10.62 -6.72 -0.11
N LYS A 156 11.48 -7.17 0.82
CA LYS A 156 11.57 -6.62 2.18
C LYS A 156 12.19 -5.22 2.18
N ILE A 157 13.26 -5.03 1.43
CA ILE A 157 13.92 -3.72 1.29
C ILE A 157 12.99 -2.74 0.57
N ASP A 158 12.32 -3.21 -0.49
CA ASP A 158 11.41 -2.47 -1.34
C ASP A 158 10.18 -1.96 -0.56
N ALA A 159 9.71 -2.70 0.44
CA ALA A 159 8.60 -2.30 1.30
C ALA A 159 8.79 -0.91 1.94
N ILE A 160 10.03 -0.50 2.23
CA ILE A 160 10.35 0.82 2.79
C ILE A 160 9.99 1.92 1.79
N TYR A 161 10.37 1.75 0.52
CA TYR A 161 10.04 2.70 -0.54
C TYR A 161 8.52 2.81 -0.73
N TRP A 162 7.84 1.66 -0.81
CA TRP A 162 6.39 1.60 -0.97
C TRP A 162 5.64 2.26 0.19
N MET A 163 6.11 2.10 1.42
CA MET A 163 5.54 2.75 2.60
C MET A 163 5.57 4.28 2.48
N VAL A 164 6.68 4.85 1.99
CA VAL A 164 6.83 6.30 1.81
C VAL A 164 5.87 6.81 0.73
N VAL A 165 5.84 6.18 -0.44
CA VAL A 165 4.95 6.60 -1.54
C VAL A 165 3.47 6.45 -1.16
N ASN A 166 3.10 5.35 -0.49
CA ASN A 166 1.73 5.12 -0.04
C ASN A 166 1.27 6.19 0.97
N SER A 167 2.17 6.60 1.88
CA SER A 167 1.88 7.67 2.86
C SER A 167 1.51 8.98 2.18
N PHE A 168 2.24 9.38 1.13
CA PHE A 168 1.87 10.56 0.33
C PHE A 168 0.56 10.35 -0.43
N GLY A 169 0.32 9.15 -0.96
CA GLY A 169 -0.94 8.77 -1.61
C GLY A 169 -2.16 8.91 -0.71
N ILE A 170 -2.07 8.50 0.55
CA ILE A 170 -3.13 8.68 1.56
C ILE A 170 -3.30 10.18 1.88
N ALA A 171 -2.19 10.89 2.10
CA ALA A 171 -2.23 12.31 2.42
C ALA A 171 -2.93 13.13 1.31
N ILE A 172 -2.55 12.92 0.05
CA ILE A 172 -3.18 13.65 -1.07
C ILE A 172 -4.65 13.29 -1.24
N THR A 173 -5.04 12.02 -0.99
CA THR A 173 -6.45 11.60 -1.03
C THR A 173 -7.29 12.43 -0.05
N THR A 174 -6.82 12.61 1.19
CA THR A 174 -7.49 13.45 2.19
C THR A 174 -7.55 14.93 1.77
N PHE A 175 -6.40 15.52 1.40
CA PHE A 175 -6.37 16.94 1.03
C PHE A 175 -7.22 17.23 -0.21
N VAL A 176 -7.21 16.35 -1.20
CA VAL A 176 -8.07 16.50 -2.38
C VAL A 176 -9.53 16.32 -2.01
N GLY A 177 -9.89 15.32 -1.20
CA GLY A 177 -11.26 15.12 -0.73
C GLY A 177 -11.84 16.32 0.00
N GLN A 178 -11.06 16.92 0.92
CA GLN A 178 -11.47 18.13 1.64
C GLN A 178 -11.62 19.35 0.71
N ASN A 179 -10.66 19.60 -0.18
CA ASN A 179 -10.70 20.77 -1.06
C ASN A 179 -11.75 20.63 -2.17
N TYR A 180 -11.89 19.43 -2.75
CA TYR A 180 -12.87 19.14 -3.78
C TYR A 180 -14.29 19.18 -3.21
N GLY A 181 -14.51 18.59 -2.03
CA GLY A 181 -15.79 18.67 -1.31
C GLY A 181 -16.20 20.11 -0.93
N ALA A 182 -15.22 20.99 -0.70
CA ALA A 182 -15.46 22.42 -0.44
C ALA A 182 -15.56 23.29 -1.72
N GLY A 183 -15.56 22.69 -2.91
CA GLY A 183 -15.59 23.42 -4.20
C GLY A 183 -14.30 24.16 -4.55
N LYS A 184 -13.21 24.01 -3.78
CA LYS A 184 -11.95 24.76 -3.93
C LYS A 184 -10.98 24.03 -4.89
N ILE A 185 -11.37 23.93 -6.17
CA ILE A 185 -10.61 23.21 -7.21
C ILE A 185 -9.18 23.75 -7.39
N GLN A 186 -8.98 25.07 -7.31
CA GLN A 186 -7.65 25.67 -7.43
C GLN A 186 -6.73 25.25 -6.28
N ARG A 187 -7.25 25.22 -5.04
CA ARG A 187 -6.52 24.75 -3.86
C ARG A 187 -6.22 23.25 -3.94
N MET A 188 -7.16 22.46 -4.47
CA MET A 188 -6.94 21.04 -4.78
C MET A 188 -5.74 20.83 -5.71
N ARG A 189 -5.65 21.56 -6.83
CA ARG A 189 -4.51 21.46 -7.77
C ARG A 189 -3.19 21.87 -7.13
N LYS A 190 -3.19 22.92 -6.31
CA LYS A 190 -2.01 23.34 -5.55
C LYS A 190 -1.54 22.22 -4.62
N SER A 191 -2.47 21.57 -3.90
CA SER A 191 -2.16 20.41 -3.05
C SER A 191 -1.53 19.26 -3.84
N VAL A 192 -2.08 18.92 -5.02
CA VAL A 192 -1.52 17.87 -5.89
C VAL A 192 -0.10 18.23 -6.34
N LYS A 193 0.13 19.46 -6.81
CA LYS A 193 1.46 19.90 -7.26
C LYS A 193 2.50 19.87 -6.15
N VAL A 194 2.17 20.38 -4.96
CA VAL A 194 3.06 20.39 -3.80
C VAL A 194 3.35 18.97 -3.34
N CYS A 195 2.32 18.13 -3.23
CA CYS A 195 2.48 16.74 -2.81
C CYS A 195 3.33 15.94 -3.81
N LEU A 196 3.14 16.17 -5.11
CA LEU A 196 3.94 15.54 -6.17
C LEU A 196 5.42 15.95 -6.07
N LEU A 197 5.72 17.24 -5.87
CA LEU A 197 7.10 17.70 -5.67
C LEU A 197 7.75 17.11 -4.42
N MET A 198 7.02 17.10 -3.29
CA MET A 198 7.51 16.50 -2.04
C MET A 198 7.72 14.99 -2.18
N SER A 199 6.80 14.30 -2.87
CA SER A 199 6.88 12.85 -3.09
C SER A 199 8.06 12.51 -3.99
N TYR A 200 8.34 13.32 -5.02
CA TYR A 200 9.54 13.15 -5.83
C TYR A 200 10.81 13.36 -5.03
N GLY A 201 10.88 14.42 -4.22
CA GLY A 201 12.04 14.66 -3.34
C GLY A 201 12.29 13.49 -2.38
N ALA A 202 11.23 12.99 -1.74
CA ALA A 202 11.33 11.85 -0.84
C ALA A 202 11.67 10.54 -1.58
N ALA A 203 11.05 10.28 -2.73
CA ALA A 203 11.32 9.11 -3.55
C ALA A 203 12.76 9.09 -4.05
N ILE A 204 13.27 10.22 -4.55
CA ILE A 204 14.67 10.34 -5.00
C ILE A 204 15.62 10.11 -3.83
N LEU A 205 15.36 10.70 -2.66
CA LEU A 205 16.20 10.53 -1.48
C LEU A 205 16.25 9.07 -1.02
N VAL A 206 15.09 8.41 -0.92
CA VAL A 206 15.01 6.99 -0.52
C VAL A 206 15.63 6.10 -1.58
N SER A 207 15.32 6.31 -2.87
CA SER A 207 15.92 5.54 -3.96
C SER A 207 17.42 5.71 -4.05
N ALA A 208 17.96 6.92 -3.85
CA ALA A 208 19.40 7.17 -3.83
C ALA A 208 20.09 6.47 -2.65
N ALA A 209 19.48 6.50 -1.46
CA ALA A 209 19.98 5.75 -0.30
C ALA A 209 19.97 4.24 -0.57
N LEU A 210 18.86 3.70 -1.08
CA LEU A 210 18.74 2.28 -1.44
C LEU A 210 19.73 1.88 -2.55
N TYR A 211 20.01 2.76 -3.50
CA TYR A 211 20.96 2.53 -4.58
C TYR A 211 22.41 2.48 -4.06
N GLY A 212 22.78 3.44 -3.21
CA GLY A 212 24.13 3.53 -2.62
C GLY A 212 24.41 2.43 -1.58
N PHE A 213 23.40 2.01 -0.83
CA PHE A 213 23.52 0.98 0.20
C PHE A 213 23.01 -0.41 -0.24
N ALA A 214 22.83 -0.65 -1.55
CA ALA A 214 22.28 -1.92 -2.05
C ALA A 214 23.04 -3.14 -1.54
N GLU A 215 24.36 -3.18 -1.70
CA GLU A 215 25.17 -4.34 -1.27
C GLU A 215 25.19 -4.54 0.25
N PRO A 216 25.45 -3.49 1.09
CA PRO A 216 25.32 -3.62 2.54
C PRO A 216 23.95 -4.09 3.01
N LEU A 217 22.87 -3.57 2.41
CA LEU A 217 21.50 -3.97 2.77
C LEU A 217 21.25 -5.44 2.48
N TYR A 218 21.73 -5.96 1.35
CA TYR A 218 21.63 -7.39 1.04
C TYR A 218 22.46 -8.26 2.00
N ARG A 219 23.66 -7.81 2.38
CA ARG A 219 24.52 -8.53 3.33
C ARG A 219 23.92 -8.64 4.74
N LEU A 220 22.94 -7.81 5.10
CA LEU A 220 22.19 -7.96 6.35
C LEU A 220 21.25 -9.19 6.36
N PHE A 221 20.83 -9.66 5.18
CA PHE A 221 19.89 -10.77 5.05
C PHE A 221 20.55 -12.09 4.62
N THR A 222 21.69 -12.02 3.92
CA THR A 222 22.38 -13.21 3.42
C THR A 222 23.89 -13.02 3.39
N THR A 223 24.62 -14.10 3.63
CA THR A 223 26.08 -14.18 3.47
C THR A 223 26.49 -14.68 2.09
N ASP A 224 25.55 -15.14 1.27
CA ASP A 224 25.84 -15.65 -0.07
C ASP A 224 26.13 -14.52 -1.07
N SER A 225 27.39 -14.45 -1.51
CA SER A 225 27.87 -13.46 -2.48
C SER A 225 27.12 -13.47 -3.82
N ASN A 226 26.62 -14.62 -4.28
CA ASN A 226 25.86 -14.69 -5.53
C ASN A 226 24.49 -14.03 -5.39
N VAL A 227 23.81 -14.27 -4.27
CA VAL A 227 22.51 -13.66 -3.95
C VAL A 227 22.65 -12.15 -3.78
N VAL A 228 23.72 -11.70 -3.12
CA VAL A 228 24.04 -10.27 -2.96
C VAL A 228 24.27 -9.60 -4.31
N ARG A 229 25.09 -10.20 -5.19
CA ARG A 229 25.38 -9.63 -6.52
C ARG A 229 24.12 -9.54 -7.37
N ILE A 230 23.36 -10.64 -7.47
CA ILE A 230 22.11 -10.65 -8.24
C ILE A 230 21.18 -9.57 -7.68
N GLY A 231 20.98 -9.53 -6.36
CA GLY A 231 20.12 -8.55 -5.68
C GLY A 231 20.51 -7.09 -5.89
N ALA A 232 21.80 -6.78 -5.82
CA ALA A 232 22.31 -5.43 -6.08
C ALA A 232 22.02 -5.01 -7.53
N ASP A 233 22.29 -5.88 -8.51
CA ASP A 233 21.95 -5.64 -9.91
C ASP A 233 20.43 -5.41 -10.10
N MET A 234 19.59 -6.15 -9.38
CA MET A 234 18.14 -5.94 -9.37
C MET A 234 17.77 -4.54 -8.90
N MET A 235 18.32 -4.11 -7.75
CA MET A 235 18.05 -2.79 -7.16
C MET A 235 18.50 -1.68 -8.08
N HIS A 236 19.72 -1.77 -8.63
CA HIS A 236 20.27 -0.75 -9.52
C HIS A 236 19.47 -0.61 -10.81
N PHE A 237 18.83 -1.68 -11.28
CA PHE A 237 17.95 -1.64 -12.44
C PHE A 237 16.55 -1.10 -12.13
N LEU A 238 15.93 -1.50 -11.01
CA LEU A 238 14.55 -1.12 -10.69
C LEU A 238 14.45 0.29 -10.09
N LEU A 239 15.34 0.67 -9.17
CA LEU A 239 15.25 1.93 -8.42
C LEU A 239 15.15 3.17 -9.31
N PRO A 240 15.90 3.30 -10.42
CA PRO A 240 15.76 4.45 -11.31
C PRO A 240 14.40 4.53 -11.99
N SER A 241 13.58 3.47 -12.02
CA SER A 241 12.24 3.53 -12.62
C SER A 241 11.15 3.97 -11.64
N TYR A 242 11.48 4.06 -10.34
CA TYR A 242 10.52 4.30 -9.27
C TYR A 242 9.90 5.70 -9.31
N PHE A 243 10.60 6.67 -9.91
CA PHE A 243 10.07 8.01 -10.12
C PHE A 243 8.79 7.99 -11.00
N MET A 244 8.66 7.02 -11.92
CA MET A 244 7.46 6.89 -12.76
C MET A 244 6.25 6.53 -11.90
N TYR A 245 6.46 5.68 -10.88
CA TYR A 245 5.40 5.24 -9.99
C TYR A 245 4.86 6.36 -9.10
N VAL A 246 5.69 7.34 -8.71
CA VAL A 246 5.26 8.49 -7.89
C VAL A 246 4.08 9.21 -8.53
N VAL A 247 4.10 9.41 -9.85
CA VAL A 247 2.98 10.03 -10.58
C VAL A 247 1.70 9.23 -10.41
N ILE A 248 1.79 7.91 -10.62
CA ILE A 248 0.66 6.99 -10.52
C ILE A 248 0.07 7.06 -9.12
N GLY A 249 0.91 6.92 -8.08
CA GLY A 249 0.47 6.93 -6.69
C GLY A 249 -0.25 8.22 -6.28
N ILE A 250 0.31 9.37 -6.65
CA ILE A 250 -0.23 10.69 -6.28
C ILE A 250 -1.48 11.04 -7.09
N LEU A 251 -1.48 10.83 -8.41
CA LEU A 251 -2.66 11.10 -9.24
C LEU A 251 -3.79 10.13 -8.95
N SER A 252 -3.49 8.86 -8.69
CA SER A 252 -4.47 7.86 -8.25
C SER A 252 -5.09 8.27 -6.91
N GLY A 253 -4.29 8.68 -5.92
CA GLY A 253 -4.78 9.23 -4.65
C GLY A 253 -5.65 10.48 -4.84
N ALA A 254 -5.24 11.41 -5.70
CA ALA A 254 -6.01 12.61 -6.00
C ALA A 254 -7.38 12.28 -6.64
N LEU A 255 -7.43 11.36 -7.61
CA LEU A 255 -8.68 10.94 -8.24
C LEU A 255 -9.62 10.22 -7.25
N ARG A 256 -9.06 9.39 -6.36
CA ARG A 256 -9.83 8.77 -5.27
C ARG A 256 -10.41 9.83 -4.33
N GLY A 257 -9.60 10.83 -3.95
CA GLY A 257 -10.05 11.96 -3.13
C GLY A 257 -11.18 12.76 -3.77
N ALA A 258 -11.17 12.91 -5.10
CA ALA A 258 -12.23 13.56 -5.86
C ALA A 258 -13.47 12.67 -6.10
N GLY A 259 -13.54 11.47 -5.51
CA GLY A 259 -14.65 10.52 -5.66
C GLY A 259 -14.68 9.75 -6.99
N ARG A 260 -13.62 9.86 -7.82
CA ARG A 260 -13.53 9.20 -9.13
C ARG A 260 -12.66 7.94 -9.06
N VAL A 261 -13.09 6.95 -8.29
CA VAL A 261 -12.30 5.72 -8.02
C VAL A 261 -12.25 4.72 -9.19
N LEU A 262 -13.21 4.76 -10.11
CA LEU A 262 -13.27 3.80 -11.23
C LEU A 262 -12.11 4.00 -12.22
N VAL A 263 -11.70 5.26 -12.42
CA VAL A 263 -10.62 5.58 -13.34
C VAL A 263 -9.27 5.05 -12.86
N PRO A 264 -8.80 5.34 -11.61
CA PRO A 264 -7.57 4.75 -11.13
C PRO A 264 -7.63 3.23 -11.11
N MET A 265 -8.76 2.62 -10.75
CA MET A 265 -8.92 1.17 -10.83
C MET A 265 -8.72 0.65 -12.25
N LEU A 266 -9.38 1.23 -13.27
CA LEU A 266 -9.23 0.79 -14.66
C LEU A 266 -7.82 1.04 -15.21
N LEU A 267 -7.22 2.19 -14.90
CA LEU A 267 -5.87 2.54 -15.35
C LEU A 267 -4.80 1.67 -14.68
N THR A 268 -4.90 1.41 -13.37
CA THR A 268 -3.96 0.54 -12.65
C THR A 268 -4.15 -0.93 -13.04
N CYS A 269 -5.39 -1.42 -13.10
CA CYS A 269 -5.66 -2.80 -13.52
C CYS A 269 -5.25 -3.02 -14.98
N GLY A 270 -5.62 -2.12 -15.88
CA GLY A 270 -5.29 -2.24 -17.30
C GLY A 270 -3.80 -1.99 -17.57
N GLY A 271 -3.26 -0.89 -17.07
CA GLY A 271 -1.90 -0.45 -17.39
C GLY A 271 -0.81 -1.17 -16.58
N VAL A 272 -1.06 -1.50 -15.31
CA VAL A 272 -0.07 -2.20 -14.48
C VAL A 272 -0.30 -3.70 -14.51
N CYS A 273 -1.50 -4.18 -14.22
CA CYS A 273 -1.72 -5.62 -14.04
C CYS A 273 -1.81 -6.36 -15.39
N LEU A 274 -2.66 -5.93 -16.32
CA LEU A 274 -2.81 -6.63 -17.60
C LEU A 274 -1.55 -6.56 -18.45
N ILE A 275 -0.88 -5.40 -18.52
CA ILE A 275 0.39 -5.28 -19.26
C ILE A 275 1.45 -6.20 -18.66
N ARG A 276 1.57 -6.27 -17.33
CA ARG A 276 2.52 -7.20 -16.69
C ARG A 276 2.20 -8.65 -16.98
N ILE A 277 0.93 -9.04 -16.86
CA ILE A 277 0.49 -10.42 -17.15
C ILE A 277 0.77 -10.75 -18.62
N ALA A 278 0.38 -9.89 -19.55
CA ALA A 278 0.64 -10.07 -20.98
C ALA A 278 2.15 -10.16 -21.27
N TRP A 279 2.99 -9.36 -20.59
CA TRP A 279 4.44 -9.43 -20.72
C TRP A 279 5.01 -10.76 -20.22
N MET A 280 4.52 -11.26 -19.08
CA MET A 280 4.95 -12.55 -18.53
C MET A 280 4.55 -13.73 -19.42
N PHE A 281 3.38 -13.69 -20.07
CA PHE A 281 2.96 -14.79 -20.97
C PHE A 281 3.48 -14.65 -22.40
N GLY A 282 3.78 -13.43 -22.86
CA GLY A 282 4.21 -13.18 -24.24
C GLY A 282 5.73 -13.07 -24.41
N VAL A 283 6.41 -12.27 -23.59
CA VAL A 283 7.83 -11.91 -23.78
C VAL A 283 8.76 -12.82 -23.00
N PHE A 284 8.36 -13.25 -21.80
CA PHE A 284 9.19 -14.14 -20.96
C PHE A 284 9.52 -15.49 -21.63
N PRO A 285 8.61 -16.16 -22.37
CA PRO A 285 8.96 -17.40 -23.07
C PRO A 285 10.00 -17.22 -24.18
N VAL A 286 10.09 -16.01 -24.75
CA VAL A 286 11.02 -15.68 -25.85
C VAL A 286 12.39 -15.27 -25.31
N TYR A 287 12.42 -14.52 -24.20
CA TYR A 287 13.64 -14.09 -23.52
C TYR A 287 13.55 -14.43 -22.03
N SER A 288 13.89 -15.66 -21.67
CA SER A 288 13.85 -16.12 -20.29
C SER A 288 14.99 -15.51 -19.47
N GLY A 289 14.63 -14.66 -18.51
CA GLY A 289 15.62 -14.03 -17.63
C GLY A 289 15.01 -13.06 -16.64
N ILE A 290 15.70 -12.87 -15.51
CA ILE A 290 15.33 -11.92 -14.46
C ILE A 290 15.15 -10.50 -15.00
N LYS A 291 16.03 -10.09 -15.93
CA LYS A 291 16.01 -8.77 -16.56
C LYS A 291 14.72 -8.53 -17.36
N THR A 292 14.19 -9.57 -18.01
CA THR A 292 12.92 -9.50 -18.76
C THR A 292 11.73 -9.31 -17.83
N ILE A 293 11.74 -9.97 -16.67
CA ILE A 293 10.74 -9.74 -15.62
C ILE A 293 10.83 -8.31 -15.12
N MET A 294 12.03 -7.83 -14.84
CA MET A 294 12.26 -6.48 -14.31
C MET A 294 11.88 -5.40 -15.29
N LEU A 295 12.14 -5.57 -16.58
CA LEU A 295 11.78 -4.62 -17.63
C LEU A 295 10.26 -4.40 -17.71
N SER A 296 9.45 -5.39 -17.31
CA SER A 296 7.99 -5.23 -17.24
C SER A 296 7.54 -4.13 -16.27
N TYR A 297 8.32 -3.83 -15.22
CA TYR A 297 8.00 -2.81 -14.22
C TYR A 297 8.10 -1.39 -14.79
N PRO A 298 9.26 -0.92 -15.30
CA PRO A 298 9.38 0.39 -15.94
C PRO A 298 8.40 0.58 -17.11
N VAL A 299 8.20 -0.45 -17.95
CA VAL A 299 7.30 -0.35 -19.11
C VAL A 299 5.85 -0.16 -18.66
N SER A 300 5.37 -0.99 -17.73
CA SER A 300 4.00 -0.88 -17.21
C SER A 300 3.76 0.45 -16.49
N TRP A 301 4.71 0.90 -15.67
CA TRP A 301 4.63 2.18 -14.98
C TRP A 301 4.73 3.37 -15.94
N GLY A 302 5.60 3.33 -16.94
CA GLY A 302 5.71 4.40 -17.93
C GLY A 302 4.40 4.62 -18.69
N ILE A 303 3.82 3.55 -19.22
CA ILE A 303 2.53 3.60 -19.94
C ILE A 303 1.42 4.13 -19.02
N THR A 304 1.35 3.60 -17.80
CA THR A 304 0.29 3.97 -16.84
C THR A 304 0.45 5.41 -16.37
N ALA A 305 1.67 5.87 -16.10
CA ALA A 305 1.96 7.25 -15.71
C ALA A 305 1.51 8.24 -16.79
N VAL A 306 1.80 7.97 -18.07
CA VAL A 306 1.34 8.80 -19.19
C VAL A 306 -0.19 8.85 -19.25
N LEU A 307 -0.87 7.70 -19.11
CA LEU A 307 -2.33 7.66 -19.11
C LEU A 307 -2.95 8.46 -17.94
N PHE A 308 -2.37 8.37 -16.74
CA PHE A 308 -2.81 9.14 -15.58
C PHE A 308 -2.61 10.65 -15.79
N ILE A 309 -1.47 11.07 -16.35
CA ILE A 309 -1.17 12.47 -16.66
C ILE A 309 -2.21 13.00 -17.65
N ILE A 310 -2.42 12.31 -18.78
CA ILE A 310 -3.38 12.71 -19.82
C ILE A 310 -4.79 12.83 -19.23
N TYR A 311 -5.23 11.82 -18.46
CA TYR A 311 -6.57 11.84 -17.86
C TYR A 311 -6.73 13.00 -16.87
N TYR A 312 -5.73 13.23 -16.00
CA TYR A 312 -5.78 14.28 -14.99
C TYR A 312 -5.89 15.67 -15.64
N PHE A 313 -5.05 15.97 -16.63
CA PHE A 313 -5.08 17.26 -17.32
C PHE A 313 -6.34 17.47 -18.16
N LYS A 314 -6.86 16.42 -18.81
CA LYS A 314 -8.11 16.49 -19.57
C LYS A 314 -9.32 16.76 -18.67
N LYS A 315 -9.33 16.19 -17.46
CA LYS A 315 -10.47 16.30 -16.56
C LYS A 315 -10.44 17.54 -15.65
N PHE A 316 -9.25 18.04 -15.35
CA PHE A 316 -9.05 19.27 -14.58
C PHE A 316 -8.27 20.31 -15.40
N PRO A 317 -8.87 20.87 -16.46
CA PRO A 317 -8.21 21.83 -17.35
C PRO A 317 -7.81 23.12 -16.62
N LYS A 318 -6.66 23.70 -16.97
CA LYS A 318 -6.05 24.84 -16.26
C LYS A 318 -6.93 26.10 -16.22
N THR A 319 -7.80 26.31 -17.21
CA THR A 319 -8.55 27.55 -17.41
C THR A 319 -9.97 27.47 -16.84
N GLU A 320 -10.42 28.52 -16.14
CA GLU A 320 -11.78 28.65 -15.56
C GLU A 320 -12.90 28.57 -16.61
N GLU A 321 -12.63 28.90 -17.87
CA GLU A 321 -13.62 28.91 -18.96
C GLU A 321 -14.24 27.54 -19.29
N GLN A 322 -13.61 26.42 -18.91
CA GLN A 322 -14.12 25.06 -19.19
C GLN A 322 -14.83 24.40 -18.00
N ILE A 323 -14.97 25.10 -16.88
CA ILE A 323 -15.73 24.59 -15.71
C ILE A 323 -17.23 24.99 -15.82
N LEU A 324 -17.55 25.95 -16.71
CA LEU A 324 -18.89 26.50 -16.94
C LEU A 324 -19.56 26.01 -18.24
N GLN A 325 -18.96 25.06 -18.96
CA GLN A 325 -19.60 24.31 -20.07
C GLN A 325 -19.73 22.84 -19.71
#